data_AF-A0ABD3QAY7-F1
#
_entry.id   AF-A0ABD3QAY7-F1
#
_cell.length_a   1.000
_cell.length_b   1.000
_cell.length_c   1.000
_cell.angle_alpha   90.00
_cell.angle_beta   90.00
_cell.angle_gamma   90.00
#
_symmetry.space_group_name_H-M   'P 1'
#
loop_
_entity.id
_entity.type
_entity.pdbx_description
1 polymer ?
#
loop_
_entity_poly.entity_id
_entity_poly.type
_entity_poly.pdbx_seq_one_letter_code
_entity_poly.pdbx_strand_id
1 'polypeptide(L)'
;MISLPYGDNETKLGAYNRAAAALSFANNANSNRHNGKQVDFAVGLEGGLEKCIHPQTNEEQLYCMAWMAVVGNKNIGSQHTKDDTDTTPSSAEESIASSEMLYWSYAKTASFLLPPAITELVLHQNMELGHADDAVFDRTNSKHGSGTVGILTGGEIDRKMYYVHALKLCLIPWLNDGLYLTH
;
A
#
# COMPACT_ATOMS: atom_id res chain seq x y z
N MET A 1 4.24 20.26 6.49
CA MET A 1 3.63 19.31 7.45
C MET A 1 2.80 18.37 6.60
N ILE A 2 3.14 17.08 6.52
CA ILE A 2 2.37 16.11 5.73
C ILE A 2 1.29 15.60 6.68
N SER A 3 0.06 16.10 6.55
CA SER A 3 -1.10 15.56 7.24
C SER A 3 -1.40 14.17 6.68
N LEU A 4 -1.77 13.22 7.54
CA LEU A 4 -2.32 11.94 7.07
C LEU A 4 -3.61 12.20 6.25
N PRO A 5 -3.84 11.46 5.16
CA PRO A 5 -5.07 11.58 4.40
C PRO A 5 -6.29 11.21 5.24
N TYR A 6 -7.40 11.91 4.98
CA TYR A 6 -8.68 11.65 5.62
C TYR A 6 -9.63 10.95 4.64
N GLY A 7 -10.05 9.75 5.02
CA GLY A 7 -11.01 8.95 4.27
C GLY A 7 -10.36 7.90 3.37
N ASP A 8 -11.19 6.94 2.97
CA ASP A 8 -10.77 5.73 2.25
C ASP A 8 -10.14 6.06 0.89
N ASN A 9 -10.85 6.86 0.08
CA ASN A 9 -10.46 7.15 -1.31
C ASN A 9 -9.14 7.92 -1.41
N GLU A 10 -8.95 8.93 -0.55
CA GLU A 10 -7.71 9.74 -0.56
C GLU A 10 -6.50 8.88 -0.17
N THR A 11 -6.65 8.08 0.89
CA THR A 11 -5.60 7.17 1.36
C THR A 11 -5.24 6.13 0.31
N LYS A 12 -6.25 5.52 -0.31
CA LYS A 12 -6.09 4.53 -1.39
C LYS A 12 -5.38 5.13 -2.60
N LEU A 13 -5.78 6.33 -3.03
CA LEU A 13 -5.13 7.05 -4.13
C LEU A 13 -3.69 7.42 -3.79
N GLY A 14 -3.41 7.83 -2.55
CA GLY A 14 -2.07 8.09 -2.05
C GLY A 14 -1.17 6.85 -2.18
N ALA A 15 -1.65 5.68 -1.77
CA ALA A 15 -0.92 4.42 -1.92
C ALA A 15 -0.61 4.12 -3.40
N TYR A 16 -1.57 4.28 -4.30
CA TYR A 16 -1.36 4.10 -5.75
C TYR A 16 -0.30 5.04 -6.31
N ASN A 17 -0.44 6.34 -6.03
CA ASN A 17 0.46 7.37 -6.54
C ASN A 17 1.90 7.10 -6.10
N ARG A 18 2.11 6.63 -4.87
CA ARG A 18 3.43 6.19 -4.39
C ARG A 18 3.95 4.99 -5.17
N ALA A 19 3.12 3.98 -5.39
CA ALA A 19 3.52 2.78 -6.15
C ALA A 19 3.91 3.14 -7.60
N ALA A 20 3.08 3.92 -8.28
CA ALA A 20 3.30 4.36 -9.65
C ALA A 20 4.54 5.26 -9.78
N ALA A 21 4.73 6.21 -8.85
CA ALA A 21 5.92 7.04 -8.81
C ALA A 21 7.19 6.22 -8.57
N ALA A 22 7.15 5.24 -7.66
CA ALA A 22 8.28 4.34 -7.41
C ALA A 22 8.63 3.49 -8.63
N LEU A 23 7.63 2.95 -9.33
CA LEU A 23 7.84 2.18 -10.57
C LEU A 23 8.48 3.05 -11.66
N SER A 24 7.92 4.23 -11.92
CA SER A 24 8.43 5.18 -12.90
C SER A 24 9.87 5.59 -12.58
N PHE A 25 10.14 5.95 -11.32
CA PHE A 25 11.48 6.34 -10.89
C PHE A 25 12.49 5.21 -11.08
N ALA A 26 12.17 3.99 -10.65
CA ALA A 26 13.08 2.86 -10.75
C ALA A 26 13.37 2.46 -12.20
N ASN A 27 12.35 2.45 -13.05
CA ASN A 27 12.53 2.16 -14.48
C ASN A 27 13.36 3.23 -15.18
N ASN A 28 13.12 4.52 -14.91
CA ASN A 28 13.94 5.61 -15.45
C ASN A 28 15.40 5.52 -14.99
N ALA A 29 15.63 5.18 -13.71
CA ALA A 29 16.97 5.00 -13.17
C ALA A 29 17.70 3.80 -13.81
N ASN A 30 16.97 2.73 -14.15
CA ASN A 30 17.54 1.54 -14.78
C ASN A 30 17.83 1.73 -16.27
N SER A 31 17.01 2.49 -17.01
CA SER A 31 17.23 2.78 -18.44
C SER A 31 18.59 3.45 -18.74
N ASN A 32 19.17 4.13 -17.76
CA ASN A 32 20.49 4.78 -17.88
C ASN A 32 21.68 3.83 -17.62
N ARG A 33 21.42 2.55 -17.31
CA ARG A 33 22.46 1.53 -17.08
C ARG A 33 22.58 0.65 -18.33
N HIS A 34 23.79 0.37 -18.79
CA HIS A 34 23.99 -0.68 -19.80
C HIS A 34 23.45 -2.01 -19.25
N ASN A 35 22.44 -2.56 -19.93
CA ASN A 35 21.66 -3.74 -19.50
C ASN A 35 20.66 -3.52 -18.34
N GLY A 36 20.09 -2.32 -18.21
CA GLY A 36 19.08 -1.99 -17.20
C GLY A 36 17.82 -2.85 -17.30
N LYS A 37 17.66 -3.82 -16.40
CA LYS A 37 16.43 -4.61 -16.26
C LYS A 37 15.31 -3.71 -15.70
N GLN A 38 14.11 -3.77 -16.29
CA GLN A 38 12.92 -3.13 -15.71
C GLN A 38 12.53 -3.78 -14.39
N VAL A 39 11.95 -2.99 -13.50
CA VAL A 39 11.37 -3.49 -12.24
C VAL A 39 10.08 -4.23 -12.56
N ASP A 40 9.94 -5.42 -11.99
CA ASP A 40 8.77 -6.28 -12.22
C ASP A 40 7.49 -5.67 -11.62
N PHE A 41 7.58 -5.08 -10.43
CA PHE A 41 6.50 -4.34 -9.77
C PHE A 41 7.02 -3.39 -8.70
N ALA A 42 6.20 -2.40 -8.34
CA ALA A 42 6.41 -1.48 -7.23
C ALA A 42 5.25 -1.54 -6.24
N VAL A 43 5.53 -1.16 -5.00
CA VAL A 43 4.56 -1.15 -3.90
C VAL A 43 4.46 0.26 -3.34
N GLY A 44 3.24 0.68 -3.05
CA GLY A 44 2.94 1.89 -2.30
C GLY A 44 2.16 1.57 -1.04
N LEU A 45 2.46 2.31 0.03
CA LEU A 45 1.82 2.20 1.34
C LEU A 45 1.41 3.60 1.77
N GLU A 46 0.16 3.76 2.20
CA GLU A 46 -0.32 5.00 2.80
C GLU A 46 -1.17 4.69 4.04
N GLY A 47 -0.84 5.29 5.17
CA GLY A 47 -1.70 5.28 6.36
C GLY A 47 -2.77 6.35 6.25
N GLY A 48 -3.95 6.12 6.81
CA GLY A 48 -5.08 7.04 6.73
C GLY A 48 -6.00 6.95 7.94
N LEU A 49 -6.87 7.95 8.05
CA LEU A 49 -7.84 8.08 9.13
C LEU A 49 -9.27 8.11 8.57
N GLU A 50 -10.20 7.41 9.19
CA GLU A 50 -11.61 7.42 8.84
C GLU A 50 -12.43 7.96 9.99
N LYS A 51 -13.23 9.00 9.74
CA LYS A 51 -14.16 9.53 10.73
C LYS A 51 -15.39 8.64 10.83
N CYS A 52 -15.88 8.42 12.04
CA CYS A 52 -17.19 7.87 12.29
C CYS A 52 -17.85 8.58 13.49
N ILE A 53 -19.14 8.33 13.68
CA ILE A 53 -19.90 8.86 14.80
C ILE A 53 -20.21 7.72 15.76
N HIS A 54 -19.93 7.92 17.05
CA HIS A 54 -20.24 6.94 18.08
C HIS A 54 -21.77 6.75 18.18
N PRO A 55 -22.30 5.51 18.08
CA PRO A 55 -23.73 5.29 17.86
C PRO A 55 -24.63 5.66 19.05
N GLN A 56 -24.07 5.82 20.25
CA GLN A 56 -24.84 6.21 21.45
C GLN A 56 -24.59 7.64 21.92
N THR A 57 -23.38 8.18 21.74
CA THR A 57 -23.00 9.51 22.26
C THR A 57 -23.04 10.60 21.21
N ASN A 58 -23.11 10.24 19.92
CA ASN A 58 -22.97 11.13 18.77
C ASN A 58 -21.63 11.90 18.72
N GLU A 59 -20.62 11.44 19.46
CA GLU A 59 -19.28 12.01 19.43
C GLU A 59 -18.52 11.55 18.18
N GLU A 60 -17.66 12.42 17.64
CA GLU A 60 -16.75 12.06 16.57
C GLU A 60 -15.70 11.05 17.07
N GLN A 61 -15.41 10.06 16.25
CA GLN A 61 -14.41 9.04 16.49
C GLN A 61 -13.54 8.85 15.25
N LEU A 62 -12.32 8.35 15.45
CA LEU A 62 -11.40 8.03 14.37
C LEU A 62 -11.05 6.55 14.34
N TYR A 63 -11.10 5.97 13.15
CA TYR A 63 -10.46 4.71 12.82
C TYR A 63 -9.12 4.95 12.14
N CYS A 64 -8.12 4.16 12.50
CA CYS A 64 -6.84 4.11 11.82
C CYS A 64 -6.80 2.93 10.85
N MET A 65 -6.30 3.16 9.64
CA MET A 65 -6.15 2.15 8.59
C MET A 65 -4.96 2.47 7.69
N ALA A 66 -4.60 1.55 6.81
CA ALA A 66 -3.63 1.80 5.75
C ALA A 66 -4.04 1.06 4.48
N TRP A 67 -3.70 1.66 3.34
CA TRP A 67 -3.83 1.05 2.02
C TRP A 67 -2.46 0.65 1.47
N MET A 68 -2.43 -0.55 0.88
CA MET A 68 -1.35 -1.03 0.03
C MET A 68 -1.82 -0.98 -1.42
N ALA A 69 -0.93 -0.57 -2.32
CA ALA A 69 -1.10 -0.67 -3.75
C ALA A 69 0.11 -1.40 -4.34
N VAL A 70 -0.13 -2.35 -5.24
CA VAL A 70 0.92 -2.97 -6.05
C VAL A 70 0.63 -2.61 -7.50
N VAL A 71 1.64 -2.12 -8.23
CA VAL A 71 1.55 -1.81 -9.66
C VAL A 71 2.76 -2.39 -10.38
N GLY A 72 2.59 -2.99 -11.56
CA GLY A 72 3.71 -3.60 -12.25
C GLY A 72 3.33 -4.37 -13.50
N ASN A 73 4.29 -5.14 -13.99
CA ASN A 73 4.11 -6.01 -15.14
C ASN A 73 3.46 -7.33 -14.72
N LYS A 74 2.69 -7.92 -15.62
CA LYS A 74 2.03 -9.22 -15.40
C LYS A 74 3.01 -10.39 -15.33
N ASN A 75 4.12 -10.30 -16.08
CA ASN A 75 4.98 -11.45 -16.44
C ASN A 75 5.98 -11.88 -15.35
N ILE A 76 5.57 -11.92 -14.08
CA ILE A 76 6.44 -12.37 -12.99
C ILE A 76 6.47 -13.91 -12.89
N GLY A 77 5.46 -14.60 -13.46
CA GLY A 77 5.27 -16.05 -13.31
C GLY A 77 5.67 -16.94 -14.49
N SER A 78 5.93 -16.39 -15.69
CA SER A 78 6.08 -17.20 -16.91
C SER A 78 7.49 -17.79 -17.17
N GLN A 79 8.42 -17.71 -16.20
CA GLN A 79 9.76 -18.32 -16.33
C GLN A 79 9.97 -19.64 -15.56
N HIS A 80 8.90 -20.32 -15.16
CA HIS A 80 9.04 -21.71 -14.70
C HIS A 80 8.04 -22.63 -15.39
N THR A 81 8.60 -23.71 -15.95
CA THR A 81 8.00 -24.82 -16.72
C THR A 81 7.47 -24.49 -18.12
N LYS A 82 8.37 -24.48 -19.11
CA LYS A 82 8.11 -25.17 -20.38
C LYS A 82 9.33 -25.98 -20.77
N ASP A 83 9.17 -27.30 -20.72
CA ASP A 83 10.02 -28.26 -21.41
C ASP A 83 10.20 -27.86 -22.87
N ASP A 84 11.40 -28.14 -23.37
CA ASP A 84 11.81 -27.97 -24.76
C ASP A 84 10.91 -28.76 -25.72
N THR A 85 10.04 -28.09 -26.47
CA THR A 85 9.67 -28.51 -27.83
C THR A 85 9.48 -27.31 -28.75
N ASP A 86 10.55 -26.99 -29.46
CA ASP A 86 10.65 -26.55 -30.85
C ASP A 86 9.34 -26.11 -31.56
N THR A 87 9.25 -24.83 -31.95
CA THR A 87 8.71 -24.41 -33.26
C THR A 87 8.99 -22.93 -33.58
N THR A 88 9.42 -22.74 -34.82
CA THR A 88 9.98 -21.57 -35.54
C THR A 88 9.01 -20.36 -35.68
N PRO A 89 9.49 -19.12 -35.90
CA PRO A 89 8.66 -17.91 -35.83
C PRO A 89 8.03 -17.54 -37.18
N SER A 90 6.78 -17.03 -37.14
CA SER A 90 6.11 -16.41 -38.28
C SER A 90 5.92 -14.91 -38.03
N SER A 91 6.35 -14.15 -39.02
CA SER A 91 6.32 -12.70 -39.21
C SER A 91 4.93 -12.05 -39.13
N ALA A 92 4.85 -10.89 -38.47
CA ALA A 92 4.37 -9.61 -39.03
C ALA A 92 4.22 -8.59 -37.89
N GLU A 93 5.12 -7.60 -37.88
CA GLU A 93 5.09 -6.43 -37.00
C GLU A 93 4.04 -5.44 -37.51
N GLU A 94 3.06 -5.10 -36.66
CA GLU A 94 2.40 -3.80 -36.72
C GLU A 94 2.52 -3.13 -35.35
N SER A 95 3.39 -2.13 -35.31
CA SER A 95 3.67 -1.27 -34.17
C SER A 95 2.52 -0.30 -33.93
N ILE A 96 1.66 -0.63 -32.97
CA ILE A 96 1.02 0.39 -32.14
C ILE A 96 1.74 0.28 -30.82
N ALA A 97 2.38 1.36 -30.37
CA ALA A 97 2.89 1.45 -29.00
C ALA A 97 1.68 1.41 -28.05
N SER A 98 1.15 0.21 -27.81
CA SER A 98 0.24 -0.03 -26.71
C SER A 98 1.03 0.32 -25.47
N SER A 99 0.60 1.36 -24.75
CA SER A 99 1.00 1.49 -23.36
C SER A 99 0.60 0.17 -22.70
N GLU A 100 1.57 -0.69 -22.41
CA GLU A 100 1.31 -1.93 -21.68
C GLU A 100 0.54 -1.52 -20.41
N MET A 101 -0.73 -1.90 -20.34
CA MET A 101 -1.57 -1.56 -19.19
C MET A 101 -0.95 -2.24 -17.98
N LEU A 102 -0.53 -1.43 -17.01
CA LEU A 102 0.08 -1.95 -15.79
C LEU A 102 -0.95 -2.79 -15.02
N TYR A 103 -0.50 -3.95 -14.54
CA TYR A 103 -1.24 -4.72 -13.56
C TYR A 103 -1.29 -3.96 -12.25
N TRP A 104 -2.42 -4.00 -11.57
CA TRP A 104 -2.59 -3.32 -10.29
C TRP A 104 -3.49 -4.10 -9.34
N SER A 105 -3.28 -3.86 -8.05
CA SER A 105 -4.12 -4.38 -6.98
C SER A 105 -4.07 -3.45 -5.79
N TYR A 106 -5.10 -3.54 -4.94
CA TYR A 106 -5.11 -2.91 -3.64
C TYR A 106 -5.47 -3.91 -2.55
N ALA A 107 -4.98 -3.63 -1.36
CA ALA A 107 -5.49 -4.24 -0.14
C ALA A 107 -5.46 -3.22 1.00
N LYS A 108 -6.47 -3.28 1.87
CA LYS A 108 -6.57 -2.45 3.06
C LYS A 108 -6.19 -3.27 4.28
N THR A 109 -5.53 -2.66 5.25
CA THR A 109 -5.38 -3.29 6.57
C THR A 109 -6.73 -3.38 7.28
N ALA A 110 -6.82 -4.19 8.34
CA ALA A 110 -7.97 -4.11 9.22
C ALA A 110 -8.01 -2.72 9.89
N SER A 111 -9.15 -2.04 9.87
CA SER A 111 -9.29 -0.77 10.58
C SER A 111 -9.47 -1.02 12.08
N PHE A 112 -8.93 -0.13 12.92
CA PHE A 112 -9.18 -0.17 14.38
C PHE A 112 -9.48 1.22 14.93
N LEU A 113 -10.30 1.27 15.98
CA LEU A 113 -10.72 2.50 16.63
C LEU A 113 -9.57 3.12 17.43
N LEU A 114 -9.38 4.43 17.31
CA LEU A 114 -8.44 5.19 18.14
C LEU A 114 -9.09 5.59 19.48
N PRO A 115 -8.30 5.68 20.57
CA PRO A 115 -8.79 6.22 21.84
C PRO A 115 -9.39 7.63 21.69
N PRO A 116 -10.42 7.98 22.48
CA PRO A 116 -11.01 9.33 22.47
C PRO A 116 -9.97 10.44 22.69
N ALA A 117 -8.98 10.23 23.57
CA ALA A 117 -7.91 11.20 23.82
C ALA A 117 -7.06 11.48 22.57
N ILE A 118 -6.74 10.46 21.77
CA ILE A 118 -6.02 10.63 20.51
C ILE A 118 -6.92 11.32 19.48
N THR A 119 -8.19 10.94 19.42
CA THR A 119 -9.18 11.56 18.52
C THR A 119 -9.29 13.06 18.77
N GLU A 120 -9.36 13.47 20.03
CA GLU A 120 -9.43 14.88 20.44
C GLU A 120 -8.22 15.67 19.93
N LEU A 121 -7.01 15.15 20.16
CA LEU A 121 -5.76 15.79 19.72
C LEU A 121 -5.71 15.91 18.19
N VAL A 122 -6.11 14.85 17.48
CA VAL A 122 -6.03 14.82 16.02
C VAL A 122 -7.11 15.69 15.36
N LEU A 123 -8.37 15.58 15.78
CA LEU A 123 -9.49 16.29 15.15
C LEU A 123 -9.58 17.75 15.58
N HIS A 124 -9.42 18.04 16.86
CA HIS A 124 -9.74 19.35 17.42
C HIS A 124 -8.49 20.21 17.67
N GLN A 125 -7.31 19.59 17.78
CA GLN A 125 -6.03 20.30 17.91
C GLN A 125 -5.15 20.19 16.65
N ASN A 126 -5.66 19.54 15.60
CA ASN A 126 -4.95 19.35 14.32
C ASN A 126 -3.55 18.74 14.49
N MET A 127 -3.41 17.84 15.47
CA MET A 127 -2.16 17.15 15.79
C MET A 127 -1.97 15.96 14.85
N GLU A 128 -0.71 15.73 14.41
CA GLU A 128 -0.37 14.51 13.69
C GLU A 128 -0.53 13.29 14.62
N LEU A 129 -1.08 12.18 14.10
CA LEU A 129 -1.31 10.95 14.88
C LEU A 129 -0.07 10.49 15.65
N GLY A 130 1.13 10.55 15.04
CA GLY A 130 2.36 10.16 15.72
C GLY A 130 2.68 11.01 16.95
N HIS A 131 2.42 12.32 16.89
CA HIS A 131 2.58 13.21 18.05
C HIS A 131 1.45 13.03 19.07
N ALA A 132 0.22 12.73 18.62
CA ALA A 132 -0.90 12.43 19.51
C ALA A 132 -0.65 11.14 20.30
N ASP A 133 -0.10 10.10 19.66
CA ASP A 133 0.34 8.87 20.32
C ASP A 133 1.39 9.18 21.39
N ASP A 134 2.43 9.96 21.05
CA ASP A 134 3.50 10.35 21.98
C ASP A 134 2.95 11.10 23.20
N ALA A 135 1.99 12.00 22.99
CA ALA A 135 1.36 12.80 24.03
C ALA A 135 0.44 11.98 24.97
N VAL A 136 -0.26 10.96 24.44
CA VAL A 136 -1.19 10.15 25.25
C VAL A 136 -0.48 9.01 25.97
N PHE A 137 0.58 8.44 25.39
CA PHE A 137 1.29 7.29 25.95
C PHE A 137 2.62 7.64 26.63
N ASP A 138 2.89 8.93 26.89
CA ASP A 138 4.07 9.45 27.59
C ASP A 138 5.40 8.90 27.04
N ARG A 139 5.55 8.85 25.71
CA ARG A 139 6.78 8.39 25.07
C ARG A 139 7.60 9.55 24.54
N THR A 140 8.82 9.66 25.04
CA THR A 140 9.90 10.39 24.37
C THR A 140 10.58 9.42 23.38
N ASN A 141 10.37 9.60 22.07
CA ASN A 141 10.98 8.85 20.95
C ASN A 141 10.27 7.57 20.42
N SER A 142 8.97 7.56 20.14
CA SER A 142 8.26 6.43 19.48
C SER A 142 8.62 6.18 18.00
N LYS A 143 9.66 6.83 17.47
CA LYS A 143 10.07 6.68 16.07
C LYS A 143 10.56 5.26 15.72
N HIS A 144 10.83 4.41 16.72
CA HIS A 144 11.23 3.01 16.52
C HIS A 144 10.39 2.05 17.38
N GLY A 145 9.66 1.14 16.73
CA GLY A 145 9.12 -0.05 17.38
C GLY A 145 7.86 -0.63 16.74
N SER A 146 6.69 -0.14 17.14
CA SER A 146 5.45 -0.93 17.03
C SER A 146 4.27 -0.19 16.39
N GLY A 147 4.32 1.15 16.28
CA GLY A 147 3.20 1.99 15.86
C GLY A 147 1.99 1.96 16.81
N THR A 148 0.97 2.77 16.50
CA THR A 148 -0.28 2.87 17.28
C THR A 148 -0.91 1.50 17.51
N VAL A 149 -0.97 0.67 16.47
CA VAL A 149 -1.52 -0.69 16.54
C VAL A 149 -0.81 -1.56 17.58
N GLY A 150 0.52 -1.50 17.66
CA GLY A 150 1.26 -2.30 18.63
C GLY A 150 1.13 -1.78 20.06
N ILE A 151 0.91 -0.48 20.25
CA ILE A 151 0.61 0.07 21.58
C ILE A 151 -0.77 -0.42 22.05
N LEU A 152 -1.79 -0.24 21.21
CA LEU A 152 -3.18 -0.57 21.56
C LEU A 152 -3.44 -2.08 21.69
N THR A 153 -2.62 -2.91 21.06
CA THR A 153 -2.70 -4.37 21.18
C THR A 153 -1.76 -4.96 22.23
N GLY A 154 -1.02 -4.13 22.99
CA GLY A 154 -0.04 -4.63 23.97
C GLY A 154 1.13 -5.39 23.35
N GLY A 155 1.43 -5.17 22.07
CA GLY A 155 2.50 -5.83 21.32
C GLY A 155 2.08 -7.08 20.55
N GLU A 156 0.83 -7.53 20.66
CA GLU A 156 0.32 -8.73 19.96
C GLU A 156 0.32 -8.56 18.44
N ILE A 157 0.06 -7.33 17.95
CA ILE A 157 0.16 -6.99 16.53
C ILE A 157 1.12 -5.80 16.39
N ASP A 158 2.34 -6.06 15.94
CA ASP A 158 3.27 -4.99 15.58
C ASP A 158 2.95 -4.39 14.20
N ARG A 159 3.58 -3.24 13.90
CA ARG A 159 3.43 -2.52 12.62
C ARG A 159 3.79 -3.39 11.41
N LYS A 160 4.78 -4.28 11.54
CA LYS A 160 5.21 -5.14 10.43
C LYS A 160 4.15 -6.17 10.13
N MET A 161 3.65 -6.88 11.14
CA MET A 161 2.58 -7.88 11.03
C MET A 161 1.32 -7.24 10.44
N TYR A 162 0.96 -6.07 10.93
CA TYR A 162 -0.17 -5.28 10.45
C TYR A 162 -0.11 -5.01 8.94
N TYR A 163 1.05 -4.59 8.42
CA TYR A 163 1.21 -4.28 6.99
C TYR A 163 1.47 -5.50 6.11
N VAL A 164 2.23 -6.49 6.59
CA VAL A 164 2.57 -7.69 5.82
C VAL A 164 1.31 -8.44 5.40
N HIS A 165 0.29 -8.49 6.25
CA HIS A 165 -0.97 -9.15 5.91
C HIS A 165 -1.65 -8.48 4.70
N ALA A 166 -1.83 -7.15 4.76
CA ALA A 166 -2.42 -6.41 3.63
C ALA A 166 -1.56 -6.53 2.36
N LEU A 167 -0.24 -6.43 2.47
CA LEU A 167 0.64 -6.58 1.31
C LEU A 167 0.52 -7.97 0.66
N LYS A 168 0.44 -9.05 1.46
CA LYS A 168 0.20 -10.40 0.94
C LYS A 168 -1.12 -10.50 0.17
N LEU A 169 -2.19 -9.90 0.68
CA LEU A 169 -3.48 -9.87 -0.01
C LEU A 169 -3.41 -9.08 -1.33
N CYS A 170 -2.62 -8.01 -1.35
CA CYS A 170 -2.42 -7.20 -2.55
C CYS A 170 -1.76 -8.00 -3.70
N LEU A 171 -0.98 -9.03 -3.38
CA LEU A 171 -0.30 -9.89 -4.35
C LEU A 171 -1.18 -11.02 -4.92
N ILE A 172 -2.43 -11.17 -4.46
CA ILE A 172 -3.34 -12.23 -4.94
C ILE A 172 -3.44 -12.27 -6.49
N PRO A 173 -3.55 -11.15 -7.22
CA PRO A 173 -3.61 -11.18 -8.68
C PRO A 173 -2.34 -11.72 -9.35
N TRP A 174 -1.16 -11.51 -8.75
CA TRP A 174 0.10 -12.08 -9.25
C TRP A 174 0.24 -13.57 -8.92
N LEU A 175 -0.32 -14.02 -7.80
CA LEU A 175 -0.31 -15.42 -7.40
C LEU A 175 -1.30 -16.29 -8.20
N ASN A 176 -2.29 -15.68 -8.83
CA ASN A 176 -3.39 -16.35 -9.53
C ASN A 176 -3.60 -15.75 -10.92
N ASP A 177 -2.54 -15.51 -11.68
CA ASP A 177 -2.54 -14.78 -12.95
C ASP A 177 -3.60 -15.23 -13.97
N GLY A 178 -3.90 -16.53 -14.02
CA GLY A 178 -4.94 -17.14 -14.87
C GLY A 178 -6.38 -16.75 -14.51
N LEU A 179 -6.62 -16.20 -13.31
CA LEU A 179 -7.93 -15.74 -12.85
C LEU A 179 -8.13 -14.23 -13.04
N TYR A 180 -7.05 -13.48 -13.22
CA TYR A 180 -7.06 -12.02 -13.34
C TYR A 180 -6.59 -11.61 -14.75
N LEU A 181 -7.34 -12.03 -15.78
CA LEU A 181 -6.96 -11.89 -17.19
C LEU A 181 -7.24 -10.50 -17.80
N THR A 182 -8.04 -9.68 -17.12
CA THR A 182 -8.44 -8.34 -17.57
C THR A 182 -8.41 -7.37 -16.38
N HIS A 183 -7.83 -6.19 -16.59
CA HIS A 183 -7.91 -5.03 -15.70
C HIS A 183 -8.60 -3.87 -16.40
#